data_AF-A0A916R363-F1
#
_entry.id   AF-A0A916R363-F1
#
_cell.length_a   1.000
_cell.length_b   1.000
_cell.length_c   1.000
_cell.angle_alpha   90.00
_cell.angle_beta   90.00
_cell.angle_gamma   90.00
#
_symmetry.space_group_name_H-M   'P 1'
#
loop_
_entity.id
_entity.type
_entity.pdbx_description
1 polymer ?
#
loop_
_entity_poly.entity_id
_entity_poly.type
_entity_poly.pdbx_seq_one_letter_code
_entity_poly.pdbx_strand_id
1 'polypeptide(L)'
;MQFKHARKIRNTLAILGLSVTVACAATYTNHGYVPTDLELENIVVGTDTRTTVAEIIGQPSSTGVLSDGAWYYISSRIKYYTYHRPETIERTVLAVSFDANDKVSNIERFGLEDGRVITFTRRVTDSGVQGTGIFRQLIGNFGNISAEQLLDE
;
A
#
# COMPACT_ATOMS: atom_id res chain seq x y z
N MET A 1 30.38 -41.32 -28.54
CA MET A 1 29.33 -41.11 -27.51
C MET A 1 29.46 -39.80 -26.71
N GLN A 2 30.67 -39.22 -26.60
CA GLN A 2 30.97 -37.98 -25.85
C GLN A 2 30.29 -36.69 -26.40
N PHE A 3 30.25 -36.49 -27.72
CA PHE A 3 29.67 -35.29 -28.34
C PHE A 3 28.14 -35.12 -28.13
N LYS A 4 27.40 -36.21 -27.97
CA LYS A 4 25.94 -36.15 -27.70
C LYS A 4 25.64 -35.66 -26.28
N HIS A 5 26.52 -35.94 -25.32
CA HIS A 5 26.38 -35.48 -23.93
C HIS A 5 26.69 -33.98 -23.82
N ALA A 6 27.73 -33.49 -24.49
CA ALA A 6 28.05 -32.06 -24.56
C ALA A 6 26.91 -31.22 -25.18
N ARG A 7 26.25 -31.72 -26.24
CA ARG A 7 25.10 -31.06 -26.86
C ARG A 7 23.85 -31.05 -25.96
N LYS A 8 23.62 -32.13 -25.21
CA LYS A 8 22.52 -32.20 -24.22
C LYS A 8 22.77 -31.23 -23.06
N ILE A 9 23.98 -31.21 -22.50
CA ILE A 9 24.36 -30.31 -21.39
C ILE A 9 24.22 -28.84 -21.81
N ARG A 10 24.69 -28.46 -23.01
CA ARG A 10 24.54 -27.10 -23.54
C ARG A 10 23.06 -26.70 -23.68
N ASN A 11 22.22 -27.60 -24.18
CA ASN A 11 20.80 -27.33 -24.32
C ASN A 11 20.10 -27.22 -22.96
N THR A 12 20.47 -28.05 -21.97
CA THR A 12 19.92 -27.97 -20.61
C THR A 12 20.33 -26.67 -19.91
N LEU A 13 21.58 -26.22 -20.06
CA LEU A 13 22.07 -24.93 -19.55
C LEU A 13 21.37 -23.74 -20.21
N ALA A 14 21.11 -23.81 -21.53
CA ALA A 14 20.37 -22.76 -22.24
C ALA A 14 18.92 -22.65 -21.76
N ILE A 15 18.25 -23.79 -21.53
CA ILE A 15 16.88 -23.83 -21.02
C ILE A 15 16.81 -23.31 -19.58
N LEU A 16 17.76 -23.70 -18.72
CA LEU A 16 17.84 -23.25 -17.33
C LEU A 16 18.20 -21.76 -17.22
N GLY A 17 19.06 -21.25 -18.12
CA GLY A 17 19.40 -19.83 -18.19
C GLY A 17 18.20 -18.96 -18.60
N LEU A 18 17.37 -19.45 -19.53
CA LEU A 18 16.18 -18.74 -19.99
C LEU A 18 15.06 -18.73 -18.94
N SER A 19 14.98 -19.73 -18.06
CA SER A 19 13.95 -19.78 -17.01
C SER A 19 14.18 -18.76 -15.88
N VAL A 20 15.41 -18.26 -15.68
CA VAL A 20 15.72 -17.28 -14.61
C VAL A 20 15.23 -15.87 -14.96
N THR A 21 15.04 -15.54 -16.24
CA THR A 21 14.68 -14.17 -16.65
C THR A 21 13.19 -13.84 -16.52
N VAL A 22 12.33 -14.82 -16.17
CA VAL A 22 10.87 -14.64 -16.22
C VAL A 22 10.27 -14.10 -14.91
N ALA A 23 11.06 -13.96 -13.84
CA ALA A 23 10.53 -13.69 -12.50
C ALA A 23 10.46 -12.20 -12.09
N CYS A 24 10.96 -11.26 -12.90
CA CYS A 24 10.90 -9.83 -12.58
C CYS A 24 9.69 -9.16 -13.23
N ALA A 25 8.53 -9.24 -12.58
CA ALA A 25 7.33 -8.48 -12.96
C ALA A 25 6.94 -7.49 -11.86
N ALA A 26 6.34 -6.36 -12.26
CA ALA A 26 5.74 -5.44 -11.30
C ALA A 26 4.45 -6.04 -10.74
N THR A 27 4.25 -5.88 -9.44
CA THR A 27 3.03 -6.29 -8.76
C THR A 27 2.17 -5.04 -8.49
N TYR A 28 0.85 -5.18 -8.60
CA TYR A 28 -0.08 -4.10 -8.32
C TYR A 28 -0.99 -4.48 -7.16
N THR A 29 -1.23 -3.53 -6.27
CA THR A 29 -2.20 -3.68 -5.18
C THR A 29 -3.19 -2.54 -5.24
N ASN A 30 -4.47 -2.89 -5.16
CA ASN A 30 -5.57 -1.93 -5.11
C ASN A 30 -6.08 -1.84 -3.68
N HIS A 31 -6.33 -0.63 -3.20
CA HIS A 31 -6.85 -0.36 -1.87
C HIS A 31 -8.04 0.60 -1.93
N GLY A 32 -8.99 0.39 -1.03
CA GLY A 32 -10.17 1.22 -0.88
C GLY A 32 -11.27 0.90 -1.90
N TYR A 33 -12.21 1.81 -2.03
CA TYR A 33 -13.38 1.68 -2.89
C TYR A 33 -13.81 3.04 -3.38
N VAL A 34 -14.22 3.09 -4.65
CA VAL A 34 -14.84 4.25 -5.27
C VAL A 34 -16.00 3.74 -6.13
N PRO A 35 -17.21 4.27 -5.94
CA PRO A 35 -18.36 3.90 -6.77
C PRO A 35 -18.13 4.22 -8.25
N THR A 36 -18.70 3.35 -9.07
CA THR A 36 -18.78 3.52 -10.52
C THR A 36 -19.81 4.59 -10.88
N ASP A 37 -19.70 5.16 -12.08
CA ASP A 37 -20.62 6.21 -12.52
C ASP A 37 -22.06 5.70 -12.60
N LEU A 38 -22.27 4.42 -12.96
CA LEU A 38 -23.59 3.78 -12.97
C LEU A 38 -24.23 3.69 -11.57
N GLU A 39 -23.42 3.47 -10.53
CA GLU A 39 -23.92 3.49 -9.15
C GLU A 39 -24.30 4.92 -8.73
N LEU A 40 -23.51 5.92 -9.13
CA LEU A 40 -23.75 7.33 -8.84
C LEU A 40 -24.98 7.91 -9.58
N GLU A 41 -25.35 7.36 -10.74
CA GLU A 41 -26.58 7.74 -11.45
C GLU A 41 -27.86 7.50 -10.61
N ASN A 42 -27.80 6.60 -9.63
CA ASN A 42 -28.92 6.36 -8.71
C ASN A 42 -28.99 7.38 -7.57
N ILE A 43 -28.02 8.30 -7.47
CA ILE A 43 -27.98 9.35 -6.45
C ILE A 43 -28.43 10.68 -7.06
N VAL A 44 -29.49 11.23 -6.52
CA VAL A 44 -30.10 12.49 -6.94
C VAL A 44 -29.68 13.63 -5.99
N VAL A 45 -28.85 14.53 -6.51
CA VAL A 45 -28.42 15.77 -5.82
C VAL A 45 -29.65 16.60 -5.41
N GLY A 46 -29.64 17.10 -4.18
CA GLY A 46 -30.71 17.88 -3.55
C GLY A 46 -31.85 17.04 -2.97
N THR A 47 -31.88 15.74 -3.25
CA THR A 47 -32.95 14.84 -2.77
C THR A 47 -32.42 13.83 -1.78
N ASP A 48 -31.39 13.09 -2.18
CA ASP A 48 -30.80 12.01 -1.39
C ASP A 48 -30.07 12.51 -0.15
N THR A 49 -30.04 11.67 0.88
CA THR A 49 -29.41 11.95 2.17
C THR A 49 -28.25 11.01 2.42
N ARG A 50 -27.47 11.23 3.48
CA ARG A 50 -26.40 10.30 3.88
C ARG A 50 -26.89 8.86 4.00
N THR A 51 -28.10 8.66 4.52
CA THR A 51 -28.69 7.34 4.67
C THR A 51 -28.94 6.68 3.32
N THR A 52 -29.60 7.37 2.38
CA THR A 52 -29.90 6.77 1.07
C THR A 52 -28.62 6.56 0.25
N VAL A 53 -27.66 7.48 0.34
CA VAL A 53 -26.32 7.30 -0.24
C VAL A 53 -25.62 6.06 0.33
N ALA A 54 -25.65 5.85 1.64
CA ALA A 54 -25.06 4.66 2.26
C ALA A 54 -25.77 3.36 1.86
N GLU A 55 -27.07 3.41 1.57
CA GLU A 55 -27.82 2.26 1.06
C GLU A 55 -27.44 1.93 -0.40
N ILE A 56 -27.20 2.94 -1.24
CA ILE A 56 -26.86 2.76 -2.66
C ILE A 56 -25.40 2.35 -2.84
N ILE A 57 -24.46 3.07 -2.23
CA ILE A 57 -23.01 2.93 -2.47
C ILE A 57 -22.19 2.52 -1.23
N GLY A 58 -22.85 2.23 -0.12
CA GLY A 58 -22.19 1.86 1.12
C GLY A 58 -21.61 3.05 1.90
N GLN A 59 -21.10 2.77 3.10
CA GLN A 59 -20.45 3.78 3.93
C GLN A 59 -19.09 4.20 3.35
N PRO A 60 -18.67 5.46 3.55
CA PRO A 60 -17.43 5.97 2.99
C PRO A 60 -16.20 5.36 3.66
N SER A 61 -15.09 5.35 2.94
CA SER A 61 -13.79 4.94 3.49
C SER A 61 -13.22 5.96 4.49
N SER A 62 -13.62 7.22 4.37
CA SER A 62 -13.25 8.29 5.29
C SER A 62 -14.34 9.36 5.33
N THR A 63 -14.63 9.89 6.52
CA THR A 63 -15.49 11.06 6.69
C THR A 63 -14.62 12.31 6.88
N GLY A 64 -15.12 13.47 6.46
CA GLY A 64 -14.48 14.74 6.75
C GLY A 64 -14.21 14.96 8.23
N VAL A 65 -13.24 15.83 8.52
CA VAL A 65 -12.79 16.15 9.90
C VAL A 65 -13.89 16.87 10.70
N LEU A 66 -14.82 17.57 10.02
CA LEU A 66 -16.00 18.17 10.63
C LEU A 66 -17.18 17.19 10.62
N SER A 67 -18.05 17.26 11.65
CA SER A 67 -19.24 16.43 11.85
C SER A 67 -20.20 16.39 10.66
N ASP A 68 -20.26 17.49 9.93
CA ASP A 68 -21.11 17.79 8.78
C ASP A 68 -20.28 17.76 7.47
N GLY A 69 -19.05 17.27 7.55
CA GLY A 69 -18.12 17.16 6.44
C GLY A 69 -18.56 16.19 5.36
N ALA A 70 -17.99 16.37 4.17
CA ALA A 70 -18.19 15.51 3.02
C ALA A 70 -17.76 14.05 3.30
N TRP A 71 -18.34 13.14 2.53
CA TRP A 71 -17.95 11.73 2.50
C TRP A 71 -16.93 11.49 1.40
N TYR A 72 -15.87 10.77 1.74
CA TYR A 72 -14.77 10.50 0.83
C TYR A 72 -14.67 9.00 0.56
N TYR A 73 -14.85 8.65 -0.71
CA TYR A 73 -14.55 7.32 -1.25
C TYR A 73 -13.22 7.41 -1.97
N ILE A 74 -12.27 6.56 -1.58
CA ILE A 74 -10.89 6.66 -2.05
C ILE A 74 -10.46 5.31 -2.56
N SER A 75 -9.96 5.26 -3.79
CA SER A 75 -9.35 4.09 -4.39
C SER A 75 -7.94 4.43 -4.81
N SER A 76 -7.01 3.52 -4.54
CA SER A 76 -5.58 3.70 -4.83
C SER A 76 -5.01 2.46 -5.46
N ARG A 77 -4.22 2.63 -6.53
CA ARG A 77 -3.42 1.58 -7.14
C ARG A 77 -1.94 1.84 -6.90
N ILE A 78 -1.30 0.90 -6.22
CA ILE A 78 0.11 0.99 -5.86
C ILE A 78 0.89 -0.03 -6.69
N LYS A 79 1.95 0.45 -7.33
CA LYS A 79 2.91 -0.36 -8.08
C LYS A 79 4.10 -0.69 -7.18
N TYR A 80 4.40 -1.98 -7.09
CA TYR A 80 5.58 -2.52 -6.46
C TYR A 80 6.51 -3.07 -7.54
N TYR A 81 7.76 -2.63 -7.53
CA TYR A 81 8.75 -3.10 -8.48
C TYR A 81 10.12 -3.24 -7.83
N THR A 82 10.57 -4.48 -7.68
CA THR A 82 11.88 -4.85 -7.11
C THR A 82 12.18 -4.11 -5.78
N TYR A 83 13.34 -3.48 -5.66
CA TYR A 83 13.78 -2.68 -4.51
C TYR A 83 13.33 -1.21 -4.54
N HIS A 84 12.61 -0.76 -5.58
CA HIS A 84 12.13 0.62 -5.64
C HIS A 84 11.04 0.85 -4.60
N ARG A 85 10.96 2.10 -4.10
CA ARG A 85 9.85 2.51 -3.23
C ARG A 85 8.51 2.27 -3.93
N PRO A 86 7.48 1.78 -3.22
CA PRO A 86 6.14 1.67 -3.78
C PRO A 86 5.65 3.03 -4.27
N GLU A 87 5.03 3.05 -5.45
CA GLU A 87 4.54 4.27 -6.07
C GLU A 87 3.04 4.17 -6.30
N THR A 88 2.29 5.19 -5.89
CA THR A 88 0.88 5.28 -6.28
C THR A 88 0.82 5.74 -7.72
N ILE A 89 0.35 4.86 -8.60
CA ILE A 89 0.23 5.16 -10.04
C ILE A 89 -1.13 5.73 -10.42
N GLU A 90 -2.14 5.48 -9.59
CA GLU A 90 -3.50 5.94 -9.81
C GLU A 90 -4.16 6.12 -8.44
N ARG A 91 -4.86 7.24 -8.26
CA ARG A 91 -5.69 7.49 -7.10
C ARG A 91 -6.90 8.28 -7.53
N THR A 92 -8.05 7.82 -7.08
CA THR A 92 -9.33 8.48 -7.33
C THR A 92 -9.96 8.78 -5.98
N VAL A 93 -10.36 10.04 -5.79
CA VAL A 93 -11.09 10.51 -4.62
C VAL A 93 -12.44 11.01 -5.09
N LEU A 94 -13.51 10.37 -4.64
CA LEU A 94 -14.87 10.86 -4.84
C LEU A 94 -15.32 11.55 -3.55
N ALA A 95 -15.65 12.83 -3.64
CA ALA A 95 -16.20 13.62 -2.56
C ALA A 95 -17.71 13.80 -2.77
N VAL A 96 -18.51 13.33 -1.82
CA VAL A 96 -19.95 13.59 -1.75
C VAL A 96 -20.19 14.61 -0.64
N SER A 97 -20.60 15.81 -1.03
CA SER A 97 -20.89 16.91 -0.11
C SER A 97 -22.35 16.91 0.28
N PHE A 98 -22.65 17.37 1.49
CA PHE A 98 -24.01 17.46 2.02
C PHE A 98 -24.30 18.91 2.45
N ASP A 99 -25.57 19.31 2.38
CA ASP A 99 -26.05 20.60 2.89
C ASP A 99 -26.44 20.52 4.38
N ALA A 100 -26.93 21.65 4.92
CA ALA A 100 -27.36 21.74 6.31
C ALA A 100 -28.62 20.89 6.64
N ASN A 101 -29.34 20.42 5.62
CA ASN A 101 -30.52 19.54 5.76
C ASN A 101 -30.16 18.06 5.53
N ASP A 102 -28.86 17.73 5.54
CA ASP A 102 -28.31 16.40 5.29
C ASP A 102 -28.58 15.84 3.89
N LYS A 103 -28.80 16.72 2.90
CA LYS A 103 -29.03 16.34 1.51
C LYS A 103 -27.76 16.48 0.69
N VAL A 104 -27.56 15.60 -0.30
CA VAL A 104 -26.44 15.67 -1.23
C VAL A 104 -26.46 17.03 -1.93
N SER A 105 -25.39 17.79 -1.80
CA SER A 105 -25.25 19.11 -2.43
C SER A 105 -24.32 19.08 -3.64
N ASN A 106 -23.32 18.20 -3.63
CA ASN A 106 -22.38 18.06 -4.73
C ASN A 106 -21.71 16.67 -4.75
N ILE A 107 -21.30 16.21 -5.93
CA ILE A 107 -20.49 15.01 -6.12
C ILE A 107 -19.33 15.36 -7.05
N GLU A 108 -18.10 15.22 -6.56
CA GLU A 108 -16.88 15.59 -7.29
C GLU A 108 -15.88 14.44 -7.29
N ARG A 109 -15.15 14.29 -8.39
CA ARG A 109 -14.11 13.27 -8.56
C ARG A 109 -12.77 13.95 -8.81
N PHE A 110 -11.76 13.53 -8.05
CA PHE A 110 -10.39 14.03 -8.15
C PHE A 110 -9.44 12.88 -8.48
N GLY A 111 -8.50 13.17 -9.37
CA GLY A 111 -7.42 12.26 -9.76
C GLY A 111 -6.14 12.47 -8.95
N LEU A 112 -5.06 11.83 -9.40
CA LEU A 112 -3.74 11.99 -8.79
C LEU A 112 -3.14 13.38 -9.13
N GLU A 113 -3.50 13.89 -10.31
CA GLU A 113 -3.12 15.19 -10.88
C GLU A 113 -3.67 16.38 -10.08
N ASP A 114 -4.82 16.21 -9.41
CA ASP A 114 -5.44 17.25 -8.58
C ASP A 114 -4.79 17.32 -7.18
N GLY A 115 -3.87 16.40 -6.88
CA GLY A 115 -3.18 16.31 -5.61
C GLY A 115 -2.25 17.49 -5.35
N ARG A 116 -2.46 18.20 -4.24
CA ARG A 116 -1.52 19.23 -3.75
C ARG A 116 -0.41 18.58 -2.93
N VAL A 117 0.84 18.81 -3.32
CA VAL A 117 2.01 18.35 -2.55
C VAL A 117 2.11 19.16 -1.26
N ILE A 118 1.79 18.53 -0.13
CA ILE A 118 2.00 19.10 1.20
C ILE A 118 3.22 18.45 1.86
N THR A 119 4.14 19.26 2.36
CA THR A 119 5.30 18.76 3.09
C THR A 119 4.89 18.42 4.51
N PHE A 120 4.80 17.13 4.83
CA PHE A 120 4.55 16.68 6.19
C PHE A 120 5.77 16.97 7.07
N THR A 121 5.56 17.61 8.23
CA THR A 121 6.59 17.66 9.27
C THR A 121 6.79 16.25 9.80
N ARG A 122 7.99 15.69 9.60
CA ARG A 122 8.27 14.31 10.00
C ARG A 122 8.49 14.29 11.51
N ARG A 123 7.49 13.83 12.27
CA ARG A 123 7.70 13.44 13.67
C ARG A 123 8.42 12.10 13.67
N VAL A 124 9.74 12.13 13.85
CA VAL A 124 10.53 10.93 14.11
C VAL A 124 10.45 10.65 15.60
N THR A 125 9.99 9.46 15.99
CA THR A 125 10.15 9.00 17.37
C THR A 125 11.61 8.64 17.55
N ASP A 126 12.33 9.41 18.35
CA ASP A 126 13.71 9.08 18.69
C ASP A 126 13.69 7.73 19.41
N SER A 127 14.43 6.75 18.90
CA SER A 127 14.57 5.48 19.60
C SER A 127 15.38 5.78 20.86
N GLY A 128 14.74 5.76 22.04
CA GLY A 128 15.39 6.04 23.33
C GLY A 128 16.54 5.10 23.72
N VAL A 129 16.97 4.23 22.80
CA VAL A 129 18.16 3.40 22.89
C VAL A 129 19.36 4.26 22.49
N GLN A 130 20.13 4.74 23.46
CA GLN A 130 21.46 5.27 23.20
C GLN A 130 22.26 4.20 22.44
N GLY A 131 22.76 4.57 21.25
CA GLY A 131 23.24 3.64 20.23
C GLY A 131 24.38 2.74 20.69
N THR A 132 24.04 1.58 21.25
CA THR A 132 24.94 0.42 21.24
C THR A 132 24.91 -0.11 19.81
N GLY A 133 25.93 0.22 19.01
CA GLY A 133 26.00 -0.23 17.61
C GLY A 133 25.81 -1.74 17.47
N ILE A 134 25.24 -2.18 16.35
CA ILE A 134 24.95 -3.61 16.05
C ILE A 134 26.12 -4.52 16.42
N PHE A 135 27.36 -4.14 16.10
CA PHE A 135 28.55 -4.93 16.41
C PHE A 135 28.79 -5.08 17.92
N ARG A 136 28.53 -4.05 18.72
CA ARG A 136 28.68 -4.10 20.18
C ARG A 136 27.55 -4.92 20.83
N GLN A 137 26.36 -4.94 20.23
CA GLN A 137 25.28 -5.83 20.67
C GLN A 137 25.58 -7.29 20.33
N LEU A 138 26.12 -7.57 19.13
CA LEU A 138 26.51 -8.90 18.72
C LEU A 138 27.67 -9.44 19.58
N ILE A 139 28.71 -8.64 19.82
CA ILE A 139 29.87 -9.03 20.63
C ILE A 139 29.52 -9.10 22.12
N GLY A 140 28.69 -8.19 22.62
CA GLY A 140 28.24 -8.20 24.03
C GLY A 140 27.39 -9.42 24.40
N ASN A 141 26.76 -10.06 23.41
CA ASN A 141 26.02 -11.31 23.60
C ASN A 141 26.94 -12.54 23.40
N PHE A 142 28.03 -12.38 22.65
CA PHE A 142 29.00 -13.45 22.38
C PHE A 142 30.05 -13.51 23.50
N GLY A 143 29.73 -14.17 24.62
CA GLY A 143 30.72 -14.42 25.67
C GLY A 143 30.20 -14.64 27.09
N ASN A 144 28.88 -14.61 27.33
CA ASN A 144 28.33 -14.90 28.65
C ASN A 144 28.16 -16.41 28.87
N ILE A 145 29.24 -17.18 28.74
CA ILE A 145 29.34 -18.55 29.24
C ILE A 145 29.81 -18.45 30.68
N SER A 146 28.92 -18.73 31.63
CA SER A 146 29.25 -18.76 33.06
C SER A 146 30.18 -19.92 33.37
N ALA A 147 31.14 -19.70 34.27
CA ALA A 147 32.09 -20.73 34.72
C ALA A 147 31.40 -21.99 35.29
N GLU A 148 30.16 -21.89 35.76
CA GLU A 148 29.30 -23.04 36.11
C GLU A 148 29.16 -24.10 35.00
N GLN A 149 29.15 -23.71 33.72
CA GLN A 149 29.01 -24.66 32.60
C GLN A 149 30.32 -25.36 32.20
N LEU A 150 31.46 -24.92 32.73
CA LEU A 150 32.78 -25.49 32.47
C LEU A 150 33.31 -26.37 33.62
N LEU A 151 32.60 -26.43 34.75
CA LEU A 151 32.99 -27.19 35.94
C LEU A 151 32.16 -28.45 36.18
N ASP A 152 31.22 -28.76 35.28
CA ASP A 152 30.35 -29.94 35.31
C ASP A 152 30.71 -31.02 34.24
N GLU A 153 31.96 -31.02 33.74
CA GLU A 153 32.55 -32.18 33.00
C GLU A 153 33.66 -32.87 33.80
#